data_AF-A0A954L486-F1
#
_entry.id   AF-A0A954L486-F1
#
_cell.length_a   1.000
_cell.length_b   1.000
_cell.length_c   1.000
_cell.angle_alpha   90.00
_cell.angle_beta   90.00
_cell.angle_gamma   90.00
#
_symmetry.space_group_name_H-M   'P 1'
#
loop_
_entity.id
_entity.type
_entity.pdbx_description
1 polymer ?
#
loop_
_entity_poly.entity_id
_entity_poly.type
_entity_poly.pdbx_seq_one_letter_code
_entity_poly.pdbx_strand_id
1 'polypeptide(L)'
;ALLLAIIGGIAVFSGGGDESSAPVVGGGPQPGGPDQPAGEPVPKPPATPPKPQRPVPDNPQEVTVGPEGHFGTIGEAVEYALNNLPLTNLDEPRLIRVAGGQTYAERLSFSNWNIGSLTIKSEGDTPAVLRPDGDGPVLEIDSSRKVRIEGLKIDAAGKADAIRIGGIQNAVQLVGLEVTGFTRTGVIGDHANGLRNGRLEFHSLKLQTTQAGAVGMRLQAPVDSGFAGGVQFVTVSDLSFIGPLSVGLEITGAQAQNVVRKCRFHNLKTGLRLGVSGIDWDNFLLENNTFHRVAQAIVLDQPPSTATAIAIQKNLFAETTGREIAFEAPGDDARKAALVQGAAIGFNATDRSGDALAGNALDLFASNGKTGVAAEFASVEPSGPTFLKPGAAALKAPQAPGGDKFIGAVSP
;
A
#
# COMPACT_ATOMS: atom_id res chain seq x y z
N ALA A 1 5.68 22.32 27.05
CA ALA A 1 4.49 22.82 26.35
C ALA A 1 4.95 23.66 25.17
N LEU A 2 4.94 23.10 23.96
CA LEU A 2 5.15 23.83 22.72
C LEU A 2 4.21 23.20 21.69
N LEU A 3 3.07 23.85 21.48
CA LEU A 3 2.06 23.44 20.52
C LEU A 3 2.41 24.14 19.20
N LEU A 4 3.09 23.44 18.29
CA LEU A 4 3.25 23.90 16.91
C LEU A 4 1.96 23.60 16.16
N ALA A 5 1.18 24.64 15.88
CA ALA A 5 0.04 24.57 14.98
C ALA A 5 0.56 24.50 13.54
N ILE A 6 0.64 23.29 12.99
CA ILE A 6 0.79 23.08 11.55
C ILE A 6 -0.61 23.15 10.95
N ILE A 7 -0.92 24.26 10.29
CA ILE A 7 -2.10 24.40 9.44
C ILE A 7 -1.78 23.65 8.15
N GLY A 8 -2.12 22.36 8.11
CA GLY A 8 -2.03 21.53 6.91
C GLY A 8 -3.18 21.86 5.97
N GLY A 9 -2.87 22.49 4.84
CA GLY A 9 -3.83 22.72 3.77
C GLY A 9 -4.22 21.40 3.10
N ILE A 10 -5.52 21.24 2.86
CA ILE A 10 -6.05 20.21 1.97
C ILE A 10 -6.07 20.83 0.58
N ALA A 11 -5.23 20.32 -0.33
CA ALA A 11 -5.29 20.70 -1.74
C ALA A 11 -6.06 19.60 -2.51
N VAL A 12 -7.36 19.81 -2.71
CA VAL A 12 -8.12 19.08 -3.71
C VAL A 12 -7.96 19.84 -5.03
N PHE A 13 -7.00 19.43 -5.86
CA PHE A 13 -6.86 19.99 -7.20
C PHE A 13 -7.92 19.37 -8.12
N SER A 14 -9.08 20.02 -8.18
CA SER A 14 -10.00 19.91 -9.31
C SER A 14 -9.40 20.74 -10.45
N GLY A 15 -8.97 20.07 -11.53
CA GLY A 15 -8.41 20.73 -12.71
C GLY A 15 -9.46 21.59 -13.42
N GLY A 16 -9.53 22.86 -13.04
CA GLY A 16 -10.20 23.93 -13.78
C GLY A 16 -9.14 24.92 -14.26
N GLY A 17 -8.95 25.00 -15.58
CA GLY A 17 -8.05 25.98 -16.19
C GLY A 17 -8.62 27.39 -16.06
N ASP A 18 -7.74 28.36 -15.80
CA ASP A 18 -7.97 29.75 -16.18
C ASP A 18 -6.65 30.48 -16.43
N GLU A 19 -6.64 31.20 -17.54
CA GLU A 19 -5.53 31.95 -18.09
C GLU A 19 -5.17 33.13 -17.19
N SER A 20 -3.87 33.24 -16.87
CA SER A 20 -3.31 34.35 -16.12
C SER A 20 -3.31 35.63 -16.97
N SER A 21 -4.08 36.62 -16.53
CA SER A 21 -4.02 38.00 -16.99
C SER A 21 -2.94 38.76 -16.21
N ALA A 22 -1.97 39.32 -16.92
CA ALA A 22 -0.94 40.24 -16.41
C ALA A 22 -1.35 41.72 -16.64
N PRO A 23 -0.68 42.70 -16.01
CA PRO A 23 -1.30 43.95 -15.58
C PRO A 23 -1.29 45.09 -16.61
N VAL A 24 -2.28 45.97 -16.45
CA VAL A 24 -2.48 47.21 -17.22
C VAL A 24 -1.44 48.27 -16.84
N VAL A 25 -0.74 48.80 -17.84
CA VAL A 25 0.13 49.98 -17.74
C VAL A 25 -0.29 51.02 -18.77
N GLY A 26 -0.45 52.27 -18.31
CA GLY A 26 -0.06 53.47 -19.06
C GLY A 26 -1.03 54.00 -20.11
N GLY A 27 -1.72 55.09 -19.78
CA GLY A 27 -2.50 55.88 -20.71
C GLY A 27 -1.65 56.74 -21.66
N GLY A 28 -2.21 56.97 -22.85
CA GLY A 28 -1.81 58.00 -23.80
C GLY A 28 -3.00 58.31 -24.73
N PRO A 29 -3.28 59.59 -25.06
CA PRO A 29 -4.42 59.95 -25.91
C PRO A 29 -4.08 59.69 -27.39
N GLN A 30 -4.91 58.92 -28.08
CA GLN A 30 -4.81 58.68 -29.52
C GLN A 30 -5.94 59.39 -30.28
N PRO A 31 -5.66 60.07 -31.41
CA PRO A 31 -6.64 60.90 -32.12
C PRO A 31 -7.55 60.08 -33.03
N GLY A 32 -8.73 60.65 -33.28
CA GLY A 32 -9.86 60.03 -33.97
C GLY A 32 -9.57 59.48 -35.37
N GLY A 33 -10.26 58.38 -35.68
CA GLY A 33 -10.33 57.72 -36.97
C GLY A 33 -11.70 57.04 -37.13
N PRO A 34 -12.11 56.73 -38.38
CA PRO A 34 -13.46 56.94 -38.87
C PRO A 34 -14.45 55.78 -38.63
N ASP A 35 -15.74 56.12 -38.78
CA ASP A 35 -16.92 55.28 -38.57
C ASP A 35 -16.78 53.83 -39.08
N GLN A 36 -16.88 52.89 -38.13
CA GLN A 36 -16.86 51.46 -38.36
C GLN A 36 -18.28 50.96 -38.67
N PRO A 37 -18.49 50.13 -39.72
CA PRO A 37 -19.82 49.60 -40.05
C PRO A 37 -20.35 48.71 -38.94
N ALA A 38 -21.65 48.79 -38.67
CA ALA A 38 -22.36 47.98 -37.69
C ALA A 38 -22.08 46.48 -37.91
N GLY A 39 -21.26 45.90 -37.03
CA GLY A 39 -20.96 44.47 -37.00
C GLY A 39 -22.21 43.66 -36.67
N GLU A 40 -22.40 42.55 -37.38
CA GLU A 40 -23.44 41.57 -37.11
C GLU A 40 -23.39 41.09 -35.65
N PRO A 41 -24.56 40.81 -35.03
CA PRO A 41 -24.63 40.38 -33.64
C PRO A 41 -23.91 39.04 -33.47
N VAL A 42 -22.85 39.06 -32.66
CA VAL A 42 -22.11 37.86 -32.23
C VAL A 42 -23.11 36.87 -31.63
N PRO A 43 -23.18 35.61 -32.11
CA PRO A 43 -24.09 34.61 -31.60
C PRO A 43 -23.84 34.42 -30.10
N LYS A 44 -24.91 34.58 -29.31
CA LYS A 44 -24.87 34.35 -27.87
C LYS A 44 -24.40 32.91 -27.62
N PRO A 45 -23.34 32.68 -26.81
CA PRO A 45 -22.86 31.35 -26.51
C PRO A 45 -24.02 30.46 -26.05
N PRO A 46 -24.12 29.20 -26.55
CA PRO A 46 -25.17 28.28 -26.12
C PRO A 46 -25.18 28.20 -24.60
N ALA A 47 -26.37 28.35 -24.00
CA ALA A 47 -26.53 28.27 -22.56
C ALA A 47 -25.97 26.92 -22.07
N THR A 48 -25.02 26.98 -21.14
CA THR A 48 -24.47 25.78 -20.49
C THR A 48 -25.63 24.99 -19.89
N PRO A 49 -25.74 23.67 -20.16
CA PRO A 49 -26.79 22.85 -19.60
C PRO A 49 -26.86 23.01 -18.07
N PRO A 50 -28.06 23.02 -17.47
CA PRO A 50 -28.20 23.06 -16.01
C PRO A 50 -27.42 21.90 -15.40
N LYS A 51 -26.59 22.17 -14.40
CA LYS A 51 -25.94 21.11 -13.62
C LYS A 51 -27.05 20.21 -13.03
N PRO A 52 -26.93 18.87 -13.12
CA PRO A 52 -27.87 17.97 -12.49
C PRO A 52 -28.03 18.34 -11.01
N GLN A 53 -29.27 18.48 -10.53
CA GLN A 53 -29.52 18.66 -9.10
C GLN A 53 -29.22 17.35 -8.39
N ARG A 54 -28.21 17.37 -7.50
CA ARG A 54 -27.84 16.21 -6.68
C ARG A 54 -28.70 16.14 -5.42
N PRO A 55 -29.00 14.93 -4.90
CA PRO A 55 -29.70 14.77 -3.64
C PRO A 55 -28.90 15.34 -2.47
N VAL A 56 -29.60 15.94 -1.51
CA VAL A 56 -29.00 16.41 -0.25
C VAL A 56 -28.83 15.20 0.69
N PRO A 57 -27.67 15.04 1.37
CA PRO A 57 -27.49 13.96 2.32
C PRO A 57 -28.50 14.02 3.48
N ASP A 58 -29.25 12.95 3.70
CA ASP A 58 -30.13 12.81 4.87
C ASP A 58 -29.34 12.60 6.18
N ASN A 59 -28.17 11.97 6.08
CA ASN A 59 -27.23 11.77 7.18
C ASN A 59 -25.87 12.37 6.81
N PRO A 60 -25.37 13.42 7.51
CA PRO A 60 -24.10 14.03 7.17
C PRO A 60 -22.89 13.10 7.43
N GLN A 61 -23.05 12.04 8.23
CA GLN A 61 -22.02 11.04 8.51
C GLN A 61 -21.88 9.97 7.43
N GLU A 62 -22.89 9.85 6.56
CA GLU A 62 -22.93 8.81 5.53
C GLU A 62 -23.33 9.42 4.20
N VAL A 63 -22.37 9.49 3.28
CA VAL A 63 -22.58 10.12 1.98
C VAL A 63 -22.22 9.19 0.84
N THR A 64 -22.84 9.42 -0.32
CA THR A 64 -22.67 8.60 -1.52
C THR A 64 -21.99 9.40 -2.63
N VAL A 65 -21.15 8.72 -3.41
CA VAL A 65 -20.43 9.26 -4.57
C VAL A 65 -20.80 8.47 -5.81
N GLY A 66 -21.16 9.14 -6.89
CA GLY A 66 -21.48 8.51 -8.17
C GLY A 66 -22.52 9.29 -8.98
N PRO A 67 -23.03 8.70 -10.08
CA PRO A 67 -24.04 9.33 -10.95
C PRO A 67 -25.30 9.76 -10.18
N GLU A 68 -25.80 8.89 -9.30
CA GLU A 68 -26.97 9.12 -8.46
C GLU A 68 -26.62 9.50 -7.01
N GLY A 69 -25.32 9.74 -6.73
CA GLY A 69 -24.83 10.02 -5.39
C GLY A 69 -25.00 11.49 -4.98
N HIS A 70 -24.86 11.75 -3.68
CA HIS A 70 -24.82 13.11 -3.13
C HIS A 70 -23.70 13.95 -3.79
N PHE A 71 -22.57 13.31 -4.14
CA PHE A 71 -21.40 13.96 -4.74
C PHE A 71 -21.00 13.28 -6.06
N GLY A 72 -20.35 14.06 -6.93
CA GLY A 72 -19.83 13.55 -8.21
C GLY A 72 -18.46 12.91 -8.09
N THR A 73 -17.68 13.37 -7.12
CA THR A 73 -16.31 12.92 -6.85
C THR A 73 -16.14 12.54 -5.39
N ILE A 74 -15.12 11.72 -5.12
CA ILE A 74 -14.74 11.33 -3.77
C ILE A 74 -14.16 12.53 -3.02
N GLY A 75 -13.39 13.39 -3.70
CA GLY A 75 -12.82 14.62 -3.14
C GLY A 75 -13.89 15.58 -2.61
N GLU A 76 -14.97 15.81 -3.36
CA GLU A 76 -16.12 16.60 -2.90
C GLU A 76 -16.75 16.01 -1.63
N ALA A 77 -16.92 14.69 -1.59
CA ALA A 77 -17.49 14.01 -0.42
C ALA A 77 -16.56 14.08 0.81
N VAL A 78 -15.24 13.97 0.60
CA VAL A 78 -14.24 14.15 1.67
C VAL A 78 -14.29 15.57 2.21
N GLU A 79 -14.28 16.57 1.35
CA GLU A 79 -14.39 17.98 1.75
C GLU A 79 -15.67 18.25 2.54
N TYR A 80 -16.81 17.73 2.06
CA TYR A 80 -18.08 17.82 2.77
C TYR A 80 -18.00 17.20 4.16
N ALA A 81 -17.48 15.98 4.28
CA ALA A 81 -17.35 15.26 5.54
C ALA A 81 -16.45 16.01 6.53
N LEU A 82 -15.42 16.71 6.05
CA LEU A 82 -14.50 17.48 6.88
C LEU A 82 -15.08 18.81 7.33
N ASN A 83 -15.85 19.50 6.49
CA ASN A 83 -16.38 20.83 6.78
C ASN A 83 -17.70 20.82 7.56
N ASN A 84 -18.54 19.79 7.40
CA ASN A 84 -19.91 19.78 7.91
C ASN A 84 -20.12 18.92 9.17
N LEU A 85 -19.10 18.20 9.62
CA LEU A 85 -19.17 17.39 10.83
C LEU A 85 -18.25 17.95 11.91
N PRO A 86 -18.77 18.24 13.12
CA PRO A 86 -18.01 18.91 14.16
C PRO A 86 -16.74 18.13 14.52
N LEU A 87 -15.60 18.82 14.56
CA LEU A 87 -14.30 18.26 14.94
C LEU A 87 -14.22 17.89 16.44
N THR A 88 -15.27 18.15 17.22
CA THR A 88 -15.32 17.90 18.67
C THR A 88 -15.35 16.41 19.01
N ASN A 89 -15.68 15.53 18.06
CA ASN A 89 -15.61 14.08 18.21
C ASN A 89 -14.88 13.41 17.03
N LEU A 90 -13.54 13.47 17.03
CA LEU A 90 -12.70 12.84 16.00
C LEU A 90 -12.86 11.31 15.89
N ASP A 91 -13.54 10.68 16.84
CA ASP A 91 -13.78 9.24 16.86
C ASP A 91 -15.14 8.86 16.24
N GLU A 92 -15.98 9.85 15.92
CA GLU A 92 -17.25 9.65 15.24
C GLU A 92 -17.02 9.16 13.80
N PRO A 93 -17.55 7.98 13.42
CA PRO A 93 -17.30 7.39 12.11
C PRO A 93 -17.99 8.15 10.99
N ARG A 94 -17.25 8.38 9.91
CA ARG A 94 -17.71 8.99 8.66
C ARG A 94 -17.55 7.98 7.54
N LEU A 95 -18.58 7.79 6.74
CA LEU A 95 -18.62 6.81 5.66
C LEU A 95 -18.91 7.49 4.32
N ILE A 96 -18.02 7.29 3.37
CA ILE A 96 -18.21 7.66 1.97
C ILE A 96 -18.37 6.37 1.17
N ARG A 97 -19.58 6.13 0.65
CA ARG A 97 -19.90 5.01 -0.25
C ARG A 97 -19.66 5.45 -1.68
N VAL A 98 -18.79 4.75 -2.39
CA VAL A 98 -18.39 5.07 -3.76
C VAL A 98 -19.02 4.06 -4.70
N ALA A 99 -19.83 4.53 -5.65
CA ALA A 99 -20.46 3.67 -6.64
C ALA A 99 -19.39 2.96 -7.48
N GLY A 100 -19.40 1.62 -7.42
CA GLY A 100 -18.54 0.76 -8.20
C GLY A 100 -18.91 0.71 -9.68
N GLY A 101 -18.02 0.10 -10.48
CA GLY A 101 -18.11 0.08 -11.94
C GLY A 101 -17.87 1.43 -12.61
N GLN A 102 -17.61 2.48 -11.82
CA GLN A 102 -17.28 3.82 -12.29
C GLN A 102 -15.77 4.07 -12.27
N THR A 103 -15.31 4.95 -13.16
CA THR A 103 -13.94 5.48 -13.12
C THR A 103 -13.97 6.94 -12.73
N TYR A 104 -13.21 7.28 -11.70
CA TYR A 104 -13.07 8.62 -11.16
C TYR A 104 -11.68 9.16 -11.53
N ALA A 105 -11.66 10.20 -12.35
CA ALA A 105 -10.44 10.87 -12.81
C ALA A 105 -9.95 11.89 -11.77
N GLU A 106 -9.73 11.43 -10.54
CA GLU A 106 -9.33 12.27 -9.42
C GLU A 106 -8.20 11.63 -8.61
N ARG A 107 -7.39 12.48 -8.00
CA ARG A 107 -6.34 12.09 -7.06
C ARG A 107 -6.84 12.31 -5.65
N LEU A 108 -6.58 11.36 -4.76
CA LEU A 108 -6.87 11.50 -3.35
C LEU A 108 -5.59 11.82 -2.58
N SER A 109 -5.65 12.85 -1.74
CA SER A 109 -4.55 13.25 -0.87
C SER A 109 -5.07 13.55 0.53
N PHE A 110 -4.52 12.85 1.52
CA PHE A 110 -4.85 13.02 2.93
C PHE A 110 -3.59 13.44 3.66
N SER A 111 -3.53 14.68 4.13
CA SER A 111 -2.36 15.25 4.80
C SER A 111 -2.73 15.93 6.14
N ASN A 112 -3.76 15.42 6.80
CA ASN A 112 -4.36 16.08 7.95
C ASN A 112 -4.64 15.10 9.09
N TRP A 113 -3.91 15.26 10.19
CA TRP A 113 -4.08 14.47 11.41
C TRP A 113 -5.49 14.57 12.02
N ASN A 114 -6.22 15.66 11.72
CA ASN A 114 -7.56 15.95 12.24
C ASN A 114 -8.70 15.46 11.34
N ILE A 115 -8.43 14.61 10.34
CA ILE A 115 -9.49 13.98 9.53
C ILE A 115 -10.46 13.16 10.39
N GLY A 116 -9.96 12.56 11.47
CA GLY A 116 -10.77 11.69 12.34
C GLY A 116 -11.10 10.37 11.66
N SER A 117 -12.14 9.69 12.15
CA SER A 117 -12.57 8.39 11.65
C SER A 117 -13.28 8.50 10.29
N LEU A 118 -12.54 8.28 9.20
CA LEU A 118 -13.05 8.36 7.82
C LEU A 118 -12.89 7.03 7.10
N THR A 119 -13.99 6.48 6.59
CA THR A 119 -13.99 5.30 5.72
C THR A 119 -14.46 5.67 4.32
N ILE A 120 -13.69 5.31 3.30
CA ILE A 120 -14.06 5.39 1.89
C ILE A 120 -14.18 3.97 1.38
N LYS A 121 -15.35 3.59 0.88
CA LYS A 121 -15.65 2.21 0.49
C LYS A 121 -16.29 2.14 -0.89
N SER A 122 -15.71 1.35 -1.78
CA SER A 122 -16.38 0.97 -3.03
C SER A 122 -17.56 0.04 -2.78
N GLU A 123 -18.64 0.22 -3.52
CA GLU A 123 -19.84 -0.63 -3.47
C GLU A 123 -20.17 -1.26 -4.82
N GLY A 124 -20.91 -2.37 -4.80
CA GLY A 124 -21.25 -3.16 -5.98
C GLY A 124 -20.22 -4.24 -6.31
N ASP A 125 -20.52 -5.04 -7.32
CA ASP A 125 -19.72 -6.22 -7.68
C ASP A 125 -18.41 -5.88 -8.40
N THR A 126 -18.36 -4.70 -9.04
CA THR A 126 -17.16 -4.19 -9.72
C THR A 126 -16.59 -3.01 -8.93
N PRO A 127 -15.31 -3.04 -8.52
CA PRO A 127 -14.67 -1.92 -7.83
C PRO A 127 -14.78 -0.59 -8.57
N ALA A 128 -14.93 0.50 -7.84
CA ALA A 128 -14.68 1.85 -8.33
C ALA A 128 -13.19 2.02 -8.64
N VAL A 129 -12.88 2.68 -9.76
CA VAL A 129 -11.51 2.88 -10.25
C VAL A 129 -11.08 4.33 -10.02
N LEU A 130 -9.98 4.54 -9.30
CA LEU A 130 -9.26 5.81 -9.27
C LEU A 130 -8.20 5.81 -10.37
N ARG A 131 -8.32 6.76 -11.30
CA ARG A 131 -7.39 6.93 -12.43
C ARG A 131 -7.23 8.42 -12.79
N PRO A 132 -6.57 9.23 -11.94
CA PRO A 132 -6.33 10.63 -12.23
C PRO A 132 -5.47 10.81 -13.47
N ASP A 133 -5.67 11.92 -14.16
CA ASP A 133 -4.72 12.40 -15.16
C ASP A 133 -3.52 13.09 -14.50
N GLY A 134 -2.46 13.35 -15.27
CA GLY A 134 -1.27 14.07 -14.80
C GLY A 134 -0.28 13.24 -13.98
N ASP A 135 0.63 13.94 -13.31
CA ASP A 135 1.80 13.39 -12.62
C ASP A 135 1.56 13.10 -11.12
N GLY A 136 2.45 12.28 -10.56
CA GLY A 136 2.45 11.93 -9.13
C GLY A 136 1.54 10.74 -8.79
N PRO A 137 1.45 10.34 -7.51
CA PRO A 137 0.66 9.17 -7.09
C PRO A 137 -0.85 9.38 -7.24
N VAL A 138 -1.58 8.28 -7.37
CA VAL A 138 -3.05 8.27 -7.41
C VAL A 138 -3.66 8.51 -6.03
N LEU A 139 -3.03 7.92 -5.01
CA LEU A 139 -3.41 8.06 -3.62
C LEU A 139 -2.19 8.47 -2.79
N GLU A 140 -2.34 9.53 -2.00
CA GLU A 140 -1.33 9.99 -1.06
C GLU A 140 -1.93 10.09 0.34
N ILE A 141 -1.28 9.47 1.32
CA ILE A 141 -1.65 9.58 2.73
C ILE A 141 -0.40 9.97 3.52
N ASP A 142 -0.37 11.19 4.02
CA ASP A 142 0.66 11.70 4.90
C ASP A 142 0.06 12.01 6.27
N SER A 143 0.75 11.58 7.31
CA SER A 143 0.51 12.00 8.70
C SER A 143 -0.97 12.02 9.10
N SER A 144 -1.67 10.91 8.90
CA SER A 144 -3.13 10.80 9.01
C SER A 144 -3.57 9.86 10.14
N ARG A 145 -4.81 10.04 10.59
CA ARG A 145 -5.41 9.27 11.69
C ARG A 145 -6.75 8.67 11.26
N LYS A 146 -6.96 7.38 11.54
CA LYS A 146 -8.22 6.65 11.38
C LYS A 146 -8.84 6.74 9.98
N VAL A 147 -7.99 6.78 8.95
CA VAL A 147 -8.41 6.71 7.55
C VAL A 147 -8.46 5.25 7.11
N ARG A 148 -9.60 4.81 6.61
CA ARG A 148 -9.79 3.48 6.01
C ARG A 148 -10.22 3.63 4.56
N ILE A 149 -9.51 2.97 3.64
CA ILE A 149 -9.87 2.92 2.22
C ILE A 149 -10.09 1.46 1.83
N GLU A 150 -11.28 1.16 1.31
CA GLU A 150 -11.75 -0.22 1.12
C GLU A 150 -12.26 -0.46 -0.32
N GLY A 151 -11.75 -1.54 -0.93
CA GLY A 151 -12.34 -2.13 -2.14
C GLY A 151 -12.18 -1.34 -3.43
N LEU A 152 -11.29 -0.34 -3.47
CA LEU A 152 -11.03 0.45 -4.69
C LEU A 152 -10.01 -0.24 -5.60
N LYS A 153 -10.13 0.02 -6.90
CA LYS A 153 -9.05 -0.23 -7.86
C LYS A 153 -8.27 1.06 -8.09
N ILE A 154 -6.96 1.00 -7.89
CA ILE A 154 -6.00 2.08 -8.15
C ILE A 154 -5.30 1.77 -9.48
N ASP A 155 -5.65 2.53 -10.52
CA ASP A 155 -4.98 2.46 -11.82
C ASP A 155 -4.01 3.63 -11.97
N ALA A 156 -2.71 3.33 -11.83
CA ALA A 156 -1.66 4.32 -11.97
C ALA A 156 -1.44 4.77 -13.42
N ALA A 157 -2.00 4.09 -14.43
CA ALA A 157 -1.95 4.51 -15.83
C ALA A 157 -0.54 4.95 -16.32
N GLY A 158 0.50 4.22 -15.92
CA GLY A 158 1.90 4.49 -16.29
C GLY A 158 2.70 5.35 -15.31
N LYS A 159 2.08 5.90 -14.25
CA LYS A 159 2.78 6.68 -13.21
C LYS A 159 3.87 5.85 -12.52
N ALA A 160 4.92 6.54 -12.06
CA ALA A 160 6.02 5.89 -11.34
C ALA A 160 5.51 5.13 -10.10
N ASP A 161 4.73 5.81 -9.26
CA ASP A 161 4.19 5.23 -8.03
C ASP A 161 2.66 5.32 -8.03
N ALA A 162 1.96 4.28 -7.57
CA ALA A 162 0.50 4.31 -7.48
C ALA A 162 0.02 4.94 -6.16
N ILE A 163 0.58 4.47 -5.04
CA ILE A 163 0.20 4.91 -3.69
C ILE A 163 1.44 5.40 -2.96
N ARG A 164 1.35 6.57 -2.32
CA ARG A 164 2.37 7.09 -1.42
C ARG A 164 1.84 7.19 0.01
N ILE A 165 2.61 6.68 0.96
CA ILE A 165 2.36 6.83 2.40
C ILE A 165 3.54 7.57 3.02
N GLY A 166 3.28 8.65 3.75
CA GLY A 166 4.29 9.50 4.37
C GLY A 166 4.09 9.65 5.88
N GLY A 167 5.17 9.73 6.64
CA GLY A 167 5.10 10.12 8.05
C GLY A 167 4.33 9.15 8.97
N ILE A 168 3.83 9.67 10.09
CA ILE A 168 3.22 8.87 11.17
C ILE A 168 1.75 8.63 10.87
N GLN A 169 1.35 7.38 10.88
CA GLN A 169 -0.01 6.91 10.62
C GLN A 169 -0.61 6.36 11.92
N ASN A 170 -1.80 6.83 12.28
CA ASN A 170 -2.49 6.35 13.47
C ASN A 170 -3.78 5.61 13.08
N ALA A 171 -3.72 4.28 13.05
CA ALA A 171 -4.84 3.42 12.65
C ALA A 171 -5.32 3.67 11.21
N VAL A 172 -4.37 3.86 10.29
CA VAL A 172 -4.67 3.94 8.85
C VAL A 172 -4.69 2.55 8.25
N GLN A 173 -5.70 2.29 7.43
CA GLN A 173 -5.97 0.98 6.86
C GLN A 173 -6.25 1.07 5.35
N LEU A 174 -5.45 0.36 4.56
CA LEU A 174 -5.75 0.11 3.15
C LEU A 174 -6.22 -1.35 3.02
N VAL A 175 -7.44 -1.55 2.53
CA VAL A 175 -8.10 -2.86 2.56
C VAL A 175 -8.68 -3.24 1.21
N GLY A 176 -8.36 -4.43 0.72
CA GLY A 176 -8.99 -4.97 -0.49
C GLY A 176 -8.72 -4.14 -1.74
N LEU A 177 -7.57 -3.47 -1.85
CA LEU A 177 -7.27 -2.63 -3.01
C LEU A 177 -6.61 -3.43 -4.13
N GLU A 178 -7.01 -3.16 -5.37
CA GLU A 178 -6.31 -3.64 -6.56
C GLU A 178 -5.44 -2.52 -7.13
N VAL A 179 -4.13 -2.69 -7.13
CA VAL A 179 -3.17 -1.66 -7.54
C VAL A 179 -2.46 -2.11 -8.81
N THR A 180 -2.65 -1.36 -9.90
CA THR A 180 -2.20 -1.71 -11.24
C THR A 180 -1.58 -0.52 -11.96
N GLY A 181 -0.88 -0.78 -13.07
CA GLY A 181 -0.41 0.26 -14.00
C GLY A 181 0.78 1.11 -13.53
N PHE A 182 1.40 0.79 -12.38
CA PHE A 182 2.58 1.52 -11.89
C PHE A 182 3.85 1.07 -12.60
N THR A 183 4.80 1.98 -12.80
CA THR A 183 6.05 1.66 -13.51
C THR A 183 7.26 1.43 -12.62
N ARG A 184 7.23 1.94 -11.38
CA ARG A 184 8.33 1.80 -10.41
C ARG A 184 7.90 1.15 -9.11
N THR A 185 6.85 1.64 -8.46
CA THR A 185 6.43 1.10 -7.15
C THR A 185 4.91 1.12 -6.97
N GLY A 186 4.30 0.00 -6.56
CA GLY A 186 2.86 -0.03 -6.28
C GLY A 186 2.51 0.80 -5.05
N VAL A 187 3.16 0.52 -3.92
CA VAL A 187 3.05 1.31 -2.68
C VAL A 187 4.42 1.74 -2.21
N ILE A 188 4.67 3.05 -2.15
CA ILE A 188 5.88 3.61 -1.55
C ILE A 188 5.55 4.25 -0.20
N GLY A 189 6.16 3.74 0.86
CA GLY A 189 6.10 4.27 2.21
C GLY A 189 7.40 4.95 2.56
N ASP A 190 7.41 6.28 2.64
CA ASP A 190 8.58 7.06 3.08
C ASP A 190 8.34 7.55 4.51
N HIS A 191 9.08 6.98 5.46
CA HIS A 191 8.82 7.10 6.90
C HIS A 191 7.42 6.64 7.31
N ALA A 192 6.80 5.73 6.55
CA ALA A 192 5.46 5.22 6.81
C ALA A 192 5.43 4.35 8.08
N ASN A 193 5.05 4.96 9.20
CA ASN A 193 5.10 4.36 10.52
C ASN A 193 3.73 4.30 11.17
N GLY A 194 3.39 3.18 11.80
CA GLY A 194 2.23 3.10 12.68
C GLY A 194 2.51 3.65 14.08
N LEU A 195 1.49 3.62 14.94
CA LEU A 195 1.63 3.79 16.38
C LEU A 195 1.29 2.49 17.13
N ARG A 196 1.79 2.35 18.36
CA ARG A 196 1.51 1.20 19.25
C ARG A 196 0.02 0.88 19.36
N ASN A 197 -0.83 1.90 19.47
CA ASN A 197 -2.28 1.77 19.62
C ASN A 197 -3.05 2.07 18.31
N GLY A 198 -2.35 2.15 17.19
CA GLY A 198 -2.92 2.54 15.90
C GLY A 198 -1.94 2.22 14.79
N ARG A 199 -1.85 0.94 14.44
CA ARG A 199 -0.92 0.43 13.43
C ARG A 199 -1.25 0.98 12.05
N LEU A 200 -0.25 1.00 11.17
CA LEU A 200 -0.47 1.15 9.73
C LEU A 200 -0.74 -0.24 9.16
N GLU A 201 -1.88 -0.43 8.52
CA GLU A 201 -2.32 -1.74 8.06
C GLU A 201 -2.57 -1.78 6.56
N PHE A 202 -1.96 -2.75 5.90
CA PHE A 202 -2.26 -3.16 4.54
C PHE A 202 -2.88 -4.56 4.60
N HIS A 203 -4.11 -4.69 4.12
CA HIS A 203 -4.87 -5.92 4.20
C HIS A 203 -5.52 -6.30 2.87
N SER A 204 -5.28 -7.52 2.38
CA SER A 204 -5.91 -8.03 1.15
C SER A 204 -5.65 -7.16 -0.10
N LEU A 205 -4.47 -6.53 -0.21
CA LEU A 205 -4.10 -5.79 -1.43
C LEU A 205 -3.60 -6.74 -2.51
N LYS A 206 -3.90 -6.41 -3.76
CA LYS A 206 -3.35 -7.05 -4.97
C LYS A 206 -2.47 -6.05 -5.71
N LEU A 207 -1.18 -6.33 -5.81
CA LEU A 207 -0.16 -5.48 -6.45
C LEU A 207 0.35 -6.17 -7.71
N GLN A 208 0.06 -5.59 -8.88
CA GLN A 208 0.41 -6.17 -10.17
C GLN A 208 0.83 -5.11 -11.19
N THR A 209 1.88 -5.38 -11.95
CA THR A 209 2.31 -4.55 -13.07
C THR A 209 2.91 -5.41 -14.17
N THR A 210 3.09 -4.82 -15.35
CA THR A 210 3.84 -5.42 -16.47
C THR A 210 5.33 -5.09 -16.42
N GLN A 211 5.76 -4.23 -15.50
CA GLN A 211 7.15 -3.78 -15.38
C GLN A 211 7.99 -4.73 -14.50
N ALA A 212 8.82 -5.56 -15.12
CA ALA A 212 9.70 -6.50 -14.42
C ALA A 212 10.71 -5.85 -13.46
N GLY A 213 11.05 -4.56 -13.66
CA GLY A 213 11.93 -3.81 -12.78
C GLY A 213 11.22 -3.21 -11.54
N ALA A 214 9.90 -3.19 -11.51
CA ALA A 214 9.13 -2.53 -10.47
C ALA A 214 9.10 -3.31 -9.15
N VAL A 215 8.84 -2.60 -8.06
CA VAL A 215 8.65 -3.15 -6.71
C VAL A 215 7.17 -3.09 -6.35
N GLY A 216 6.62 -4.17 -5.78
CA GLY A 216 5.22 -4.18 -5.35
C GLY A 216 4.97 -3.17 -4.24
N MET A 217 5.69 -3.30 -3.13
CA MET A 217 5.65 -2.39 -1.98
C MET A 217 7.06 -2.11 -1.48
N ARG A 218 7.40 -0.84 -1.27
CA ARG A 218 8.65 -0.39 -0.64
C ARG A 218 8.31 0.43 0.60
N LEU A 219 8.79 0.02 1.75
CA LEU A 219 8.73 0.78 3.01
C LEU A 219 10.14 1.16 3.41
N GLN A 220 10.41 2.45 3.57
CA GLN A 220 11.73 2.97 3.85
C GLN A 220 11.72 4.01 4.96
N ALA A 221 12.75 3.99 5.79
CA ALA A 221 13.04 5.02 6.78
C ALA A 221 14.54 5.38 6.72
N PRO A 222 14.93 6.67 6.72
CA PRO A 222 16.31 7.09 6.86
C PRO A 222 16.88 6.68 8.20
N VAL A 223 18.16 6.31 8.17
CA VAL A 223 18.94 5.85 9.32
C VAL A 223 19.09 6.93 10.39
N ASP A 224 19.03 8.22 10.02
CA ASP A 224 19.41 9.36 10.88
C ASP A 224 18.25 10.28 11.32
N SER A 225 17.00 9.81 11.26
CA SER A 225 15.82 10.69 11.38
C SER A 225 15.51 11.22 12.80
N GLY A 226 16.30 10.93 13.83
CA GLY A 226 16.17 11.50 15.19
C GLY A 226 14.92 11.06 15.99
N PHE A 227 13.87 10.62 15.30
CA PHE A 227 12.90 9.66 15.80
C PHE A 227 13.55 8.27 15.80
N ALA A 228 13.11 7.33 16.62
CA ALA A 228 13.62 5.95 16.60
C ALA A 228 13.46 5.34 15.18
N GLY A 229 14.50 5.50 14.34
CA GLY A 229 14.42 5.74 12.89
C GLY A 229 14.23 4.50 12.04
N GLY A 230 13.09 3.84 12.19
CA GLY A 230 12.73 2.65 11.45
C GLY A 230 11.38 2.71 10.77
N VAL A 231 11.08 1.64 10.04
CA VAL A 231 9.71 1.23 9.73
C VAL A 231 9.18 0.51 10.95
N GLN A 232 8.09 0.98 11.56
CA GLN A 232 7.58 0.45 12.83
C GLN A 232 6.06 0.36 12.87
N PHE A 233 5.56 -0.61 13.64
CA PHE A 233 4.13 -0.84 13.85
C PHE A 233 3.33 -0.99 12.55
N VAL A 234 3.94 -1.61 11.53
CA VAL A 234 3.31 -1.88 10.25
C VAL A 234 2.81 -3.32 10.20
N THR A 235 1.59 -3.52 9.72
CA THR A 235 1.02 -4.84 9.42
C THR A 235 0.80 -4.97 7.92
N VAL A 236 1.46 -5.94 7.30
CA VAL A 236 1.25 -6.36 5.93
C VAL A 236 0.60 -7.74 5.98
N SER A 237 -0.68 -7.85 5.59
CA SER A 237 -1.44 -9.08 5.76
C SER A 237 -2.31 -9.44 4.57
N ASP A 238 -2.28 -10.71 4.14
CA ASP A 238 -3.08 -11.19 3.01
C ASP A 238 -2.80 -10.46 1.68
N LEU A 239 -1.57 -9.97 1.48
CA LEU A 239 -1.21 -9.32 0.22
C LEU A 239 -0.91 -10.33 -0.88
N SER A 240 -1.21 -9.96 -2.12
CA SER A 240 -0.80 -10.67 -3.33
C SER A 240 0.14 -9.80 -4.15
N PHE A 241 1.41 -10.18 -4.22
CA PHE A 241 2.42 -9.59 -5.10
C PHE A 241 2.54 -10.45 -6.34
N ILE A 242 2.10 -9.93 -7.49
CA ILE A 242 1.96 -10.68 -8.73
C ILE A 242 2.88 -10.08 -9.79
N GLY A 243 3.82 -10.90 -10.26
CA GLY A 243 4.81 -10.48 -11.22
C GLY A 243 4.30 -10.27 -12.66
N PRO A 244 5.20 -9.78 -13.53
CA PRO A 244 6.63 -9.64 -13.28
C PRO A 244 6.96 -8.47 -12.33
N LEU A 245 7.74 -8.75 -11.28
CA LEU A 245 8.23 -7.78 -10.29
C LEU A 245 9.68 -8.11 -9.92
N SER A 246 10.49 -7.08 -9.67
CA SER A 246 11.86 -7.25 -9.19
C SER A 246 11.86 -7.63 -7.71
N VAL A 247 11.02 -6.97 -6.90
CA VAL A 247 10.81 -7.27 -5.49
C VAL A 247 9.32 -7.18 -5.17
N GLY A 248 8.79 -8.13 -4.41
CA GLY A 248 7.41 -8.07 -3.92
C GLY A 248 7.27 -7.02 -2.83
N LEU A 249 7.93 -7.27 -1.70
CA LEU A 249 8.00 -6.37 -0.55
C LEU A 249 9.45 -6.03 -0.24
N GLU A 250 9.77 -4.75 -0.21
CA GLU A 250 11.06 -4.23 0.22
C GLU A 250 10.87 -3.40 1.48
N ILE A 251 11.61 -3.72 2.55
CA ILE A 251 11.62 -2.94 3.78
C ILE A 251 13.05 -2.53 4.08
N THR A 252 13.28 -1.23 4.24
CA THR A 252 14.59 -0.66 4.53
C THR A 252 14.49 0.27 5.74
N GLY A 253 15.48 0.20 6.62
CA GLY A 253 15.58 0.95 7.88
C GLY A 253 15.54 0.02 9.09
N ALA A 254 15.57 0.61 10.29
CA ALA A 254 15.32 -0.16 11.52
C ALA A 254 13.95 -0.83 11.47
N GLN A 255 13.83 -2.01 12.06
CA GLN A 255 12.59 -2.79 12.08
C GLN A 255 12.12 -2.95 13.51
N ALA A 256 10.94 -2.45 13.84
CA ALA A 256 10.35 -2.69 15.16
C ALA A 256 8.86 -3.00 15.05
N GLN A 257 8.43 -4.10 15.68
CA GLN A 257 7.01 -4.44 15.84
C GLN A 257 6.27 -4.61 14.51
N ASN A 258 6.93 -5.10 13.46
CA ASN A 258 6.35 -5.29 12.14
C ASN A 258 5.86 -6.72 11.92
N VAL A 259 4.77 -6.87 11.18
CA VAL A 259 4.14 -8.16 10.88
C VAL A 259 3.95 -8.30 9.37
N VAL A 260 4.45 -9.38 8.80
CA VAL A 260 4.22 -9.79 7.41
C VAL A 260 3.62 -11.19 7.44
N ARG A 261 2.33 -11.31 7.09
CA ARG A 261 1.63 -12.60 7.17
C ARG A 261 0.65 -12.86 6.06
N LYS A 262 0.39 -14.14 5.75
CA LYS A 262 -0.60 -14.54 4.75
C LYS A 262 -0.34 -13.97 3.36
N CYS A 263 0.89 -13.53 3.07
CA CYS A 263 1.21 -12.92 1.79
C CYS A 263 1.57 -13.97 0.74
N ARG A 264 1.18 -13.70 -0.50
CA ARG A 264 1.43 -14.51 -1.69
C ARG A 264 2.41 -13.76 -2.59
N PHE A 265 3.56 -14.35 -2.82
CA PHE A 265 4.61 -13.85 -3.71
C PHE A 265 4.64 -14.77 -4.94
N HIS A 266 4.17 -14.29 -6.08
CA HIS A 266 4.07 -15.09 -7.31
C HIS A 266 4.80 -14.49 -8.53
N ASN A 267 5.69 -15.27 -9.15
CA ASN A 267 6.48 -14.90 -10.35
C ASN A 267 7.38 -13.66 -10.15
N LEU A 268 8.23 -13.66 -9.12
CA LEU A 268 9.12 -12.54 -8.80
C LEU A 268 10.59 -12.92 -8.87
N LYS A 269 11.46 -11.93 -9.08
CA LYS A 269 12.89 -12.11 -8.82
C LYS A 269 13.15 -12.26 -7.32
N THR A 270 12.67 -11.33 -6.50
CA THR A 270 12.79 -11.41 -5.04
C THR A 270 11.41 -11.29 -4.39
N GLY A 271 11.10 -12.16 -3.42
CA GLY A 271 9.84 -12.11 -2.69
C GLY A 271 9.83 -10.96 -1.69
N LEU A 272 10.65 -11.10 -0.64
CA LEU A 272 10.86 -10.14 0.42
C LEU A 272 12.34 -9.72 0.44
N ARG A 273 12.61 -8.42 0.41
CA ARG A 273 13.93 -7.85 0.66
C ARG A 273 13.92 -7.02 1.94
N LEU A 274 14.85 -7.31 2.84
CA LEU A 274 15.06 -6.58 4.08
C LEU A 274 16.44 -5.92 3.98
N GLY A 275 16.43 -4.62 3.71
CA GLY A 275 17.63 -3.84 3.44
C GLY A 275 18.10 -3.02 4.63
N VAL A 276 19.33 -2.50 4.49
CA VAL A 276 20.24 -1.79 5.44
C VAL A 276 21.05 -2.63 6.43
N SER A 277 22.33 -2.29 6.46
CA SER A 277 23.37 -2.88 7.32
C SER A 277 23.36 -2.30 8.73
N GLY A 278 23.57 -3.16 9.72
CA GLY A 278 23.98 -2.73 11.06
C GLY A 278 22.86 -2.15 11.93
N ILE A 279 21.60 -2.44 11.63
CA ILE A 279 20.46 -1.95 12.41
C ILE A 279 19.83 -3.08 13.23
N ASP A 280 19.22 -2.72 14.37
CA ASP A 280 18.52 -3.62 15.28
C ASP A 280 17.13 -3.99 14.75
N TRP A 281 16.77 -5.25 14.98
CA TRP A 281 15.44 -5.78 14.74
C TRP A 281 14.79 -6.17 16.06
N ASP A 282 13.57 -5.69 16.26
CA ASP A 282 12.77 -6.00 17.43
C ASP A 282 11.35 -6.44 17.02
N ASN A 283 10.89 -7.58 17.52
CA ASN A 283 9.51 -8.05 17.33
C ASN A 283 9.05 -8.07 15.86
N PHE A 284 9.85 -8.69 14.99
CA PHE A 284 9.51 -8.89 13.57
C PHE A 284 8.90 -10.29 13.35
N LEU A 285 7.71 -10.33 12.77
CA LEU A 285 7.00 -11.59 12.48
C LEU A 285 6.82 -11.77 10.96
N LEU A 286 7.37 -12.85 10.42
CA LEU A 286 7.14 -13.34 9.07
C LEU A 286 6.48 -14.73 9.13
N GLU A 287 5.15 -14.76 9.04
CA GLU A 287 4.37 -15.98 9.27
C GLU A 287 3.39 -16.31 8.15
N ASN A 288 3.25 -17.60 7.82
CA ASN A 288 2.20 -18.07 6.91
C ASN A 288 2.26 -17.38 5.54
N ASN A 289 3.43 -17.25 4.92
CA ASN A 289 3.53 -16.69 3.56
C ASN A 289 3.79 -17.80 2.53
N THR A 290 3.36 -17.61 1.29
CA THR A 290 3.66 -18.50 0.17
C THR A 290 4.54 -17.79 -0.84
N PHE A 291 5.72 -18.33 -1.11
CA PHE A 291 6.63 -17.92 -2.18
C PHE A 291 6.56 -18.95 -3.30
N HIS A 292 5.90 -18.60 -4.40
CA HIS A 292 5.67 -19.49 -5.55
C HIS A 292 6.32 -18.92 -6.83
N ARG A 293 7.24 -19.68 -7.44
CA ARG A 293 8.02 -19.22 -8.62
C ARG A 293 8.76 -17.92 -8.33
N VAL A 294 9.49 -17.90 -7.22
CA VAL A 294 10.32 -16.78 -6.80
C VAL A 294 11.78 -17.18 -6.91
N ALA A 295 12.63 -16.34 -7.52
CA ALA A 295 14.04 -16.68 -7.65
C ALA A 295 14.77 -16.61 -6.31
N GLN A 296 14.53 -15.59 -5.49
CA GLN A 296 15.03 -15.50 -4.12
C GLN A 296 13.87 -15.14 -3.19
N ALA A 297 13.45 -16.06 -2.31
CA ALA A 297 12.25 -15.82 -1.53
C ALA A 297 12.43 -14.70 -0.50
N ILE A 298 13.49 -14.77 0.32
CA ILE A 298 13.84 -13.76 1.30
C ILE A 298 15.31 -13.35 1.10
N VAL A 299 15.58 -12.06 0.99
CA VAL A 299 16.93 -11.52 0.87
C VAL A 299 17.15 -10.50 1.98
N LEU A 300 18.25 -10.68 2.72
CA LEU A 300 18.74 -9.70 3.68
C LEU A 300 20.01 -9.08 3.09
N ASP A 301 20.17 -7.75 3.16
CA ASP A 301 21.43 -7.14 2.73
C ASP A 301 22.59 -7.65 3.62
N GLN A 302 22.36 -7.65 4.94
CA GLN A 302 23.24 -8.16 5.98
C GLN A 302 22.42 -8.66 7.18
N PRO A 303 23.00 -9.52 8.06
CA PRO A 303 22.37 -9.81 9.35
C PRO A 303 22.18 -8.53 10.20
N PRO A 304 21.09 -8.43 10.98
CA PRO A 304 20.89 -7.30 11.89
C PRO A 304 21.98 -7.26 12.98
N SER A 305 22.21 -6.08 13.57
CA SER A 305 23.17 -5.91 14.67
C SER A 305 22.71 -6.66 15.92
N THR A 306 21.43 -6.52 16.25
CA THR A 306 20.75 -7.32 17.25
C THR A 306 19.41 -7.79 16.71
N ALA A 307 18.95 -8.95 17.19
CA ALA A 307 17.69 -9.56 16.78
C ALA A 307 16.95 -10.05 18.03
N THR A 308 15.85 -9.40 18.38
CA THR A 308 15.03 -9.76 19.55
C THR A 308 13.62 -10.12 19.11
N ALA A 309 13.10 -11.24 19.61
CA ALA A 309 11.72 -11.70 19.37
C ALA A 309 11.36 -11.76 17.87
N ILE A 310 12.26 -12.31 17.06
CA ILE A 310 12.03 -12.50 15.62
C ILE A 310 11.26 -13.81 15.42
N ALA A 311 10.44 -13.92 14.39
CA ALA A 311 9.79 -15.17 14.04
C ALA A 311 9.69 -15.32 12.53
N ILE A 312 10.19 -16.44 12.00
CA ILE A 312 10.11 -16.80 10.57
C ILE A 312 9.56 -18.22 10.51
N GLN A 313 8.24 -18.34 10.40
CA GLN A 313 7.57 -19.62 10.61
C GLN A 313 6.41 -19.87 9.65
N LYS A 314 6.13 -21.15 9.41
CA LYS A 314 4.98 -21.59 8.59
C LYS A 314 4.96 -21.02 7.18
N ASN A 315 6.10 -20.64 6.63
CA ASN A 315 6.21 -20.18 5.26
C ASN A 315 6.34 -21.37 4.30
N LEU A 316 5.70 -21.28 3.14
CA LEU A 316 5.76 -22.26 2.06
C LEU A 316 6.62 -21.72 0.91
N PHE A 317 7.62 -22.47 0.50
CA PHE A 317 8.49 -22.18 -0.64
C PHE A 317 8.25 -23.23 -1.72
N ALA A 318 7.64 -22.84 -2.83
CA ALA A 318 7.24 -23.74 -3.90
C ALA A 318 7.77 -23.23 -5.25
N GLU A 319 8.34 -24.13 -6.04
CA GLU A 319 8.95 -23.83 -7.33
C GLU A 319 9.97 -22.66 -7.24
N THR A 320 10.66 -22.52 -6.09
CA THR A 320 11.70 -21.51 -5.89
C THR A 320 13.00 -21.99 -6.53
N THR A 321 13.64 -21.13 -7.34
CA THR A 321 14.85 -21.53 -8.08
C THR A 321 16.15 -21.23 -7.33
N GLY A 322 16.13 -20.27 -6.40
CA GLY A 322 17.25 -19.95 -5.52
C GLY A 322 16.94 -20.22 -4.06
N ARG A 323 17.82 -19.75 -3.17
CA ARG A 323 17.69 -20.00 -1.73
C ARG A 323 16.42 -19.35 -1.15
N GLU A 324 15.83 -20.00 -0.16
CA GLU A 324 14.65 -19.51 0.56
C GLU A 324 14.97 -18.25 1.35
N ILE A 325 16.16 -18.21 1.93
CA ILE A 325 16.70 -17.03 2.58
C ILE A 325 18.20 -16.93 2.29
N ALA A 326 18.63 -15.74 1.88
CA ALA A 326 20.02 -15.45 1.57
C ALA A 326 20.43 -14.07 2.09
N PHE A 327 21.71 -13.92 2.38
CA PHE A 327 22.37 -12.65 2.64
C PHE A 327 23.12 -12.21 1.39
N GLU A 328 23.00 -10.94 0.98
CA GLU A 328 23.74 -10.42 -0.17
C GLU A 328 25.25 -10.37 0.10
N ALA A 329 25.64 -9.83 1.26
CA ALA A 329 27.03 -9.82 1.68
C ALA A 329 27.35 -11.04 2.58
N PRO A 330 28.59 -11.56 2.54
CA PRO A 330 29.07 -12.52 3.53
C PRO A 330 29.08 -11.86 4.91
N GLY A 331 27.99 -12.04 5.64
CA GLY A 331 27.84 -11.52 7.00
C GLY A 331 28.64 -12.33 8.01
N ASP A 332 28.87 -11.70 9.16
CA ASP A 332 29.43 -12.33 10.37
C ASP A 332 28.57 -13.53 10.80
N ASP A 333 29.16 -14.71 10.86
CA ASP A 333 28.48 -15.95 11.25
C ASP A 333 27.90 -15.87 12.66
N ALA A 334 28.51 -15.08 13.56
CA ALA A 334 27.94 -14.84 14.89
C ALA A 334 26.60 -14.09 14.82
N ARG A 335 26.47 -13.11 13.91
CA ARG A 335 25.20 -12.38 13.72
C ARG A 335 24.14 -13.23 13.03
N LYS A 336 24.54 -14.10 12.09
CA LYS A 336 23.63 -15.10 11.50
C LYS A 336 23.12 -16.06 12.58
N ALA A 337 24.02 -16.55 13.44
CA ALA A 337 23.66 -17.43 14.56
C ALA A 337 22.73 -16.72 15.55
N ALA A 338 22.96 -15.44 15.85
CA ALA A 338 22.09 -14.64 16.71
C ALA A 338 20.67 -14.51 16.16
N LEU A 339 20.52 -14.38 14.83
CA LEU A 339 19.21 -14.38 14.19
C LEU A 339 18.46 -15.71 14.42
N VAL A 340 19.16 -16.85 14.45
CA VAL A 340 18.54 -18.16 14.74
C VAL A 340 18.22 -18.31 16.22
N GLN A 341 19.14 -17.93 17.10
CA GLN A 341 18.98 -18.09 18.56
C GLN A 341 17.87 -17.20 19.12
N GLY A 342 17.71 -15.99 18.58
CA GLY A 342 16.68 -15.03 18.97
C GLY A 342 15.36 -15.16 18.19
N ALA A 343 15.30 -16.06 17.19
CA ALA A 343 14.12 -16.23 16.37
C ALA A 343 13.36 -17.54 16.62
N ALA A 344 12.03 -17.46 16.63
CA ALA A 344 11.17 -18.61 16.43
C ALA A 344 11.18 -18.98 14.93
N ILE A 345 12.18 -19.77 14.52
CA ILE A 345 12.25 -20.37 13.18
C ILE A 345 11.67 -21.77 13.24
N GLY A 346 10.63 -22.04 12.46
CA GLY A 346 10.13 -23.41 12.35
C GLY A 346 8.87 -23.58 11.54
N PHE A 347 8.52 -24.85 11.30
CA PHE A 347 7.35 -25.23 10.51
C PHE A 347 7.33 -24.64 9.10
N ASN A 348 8.46 -24.21 8.56
CA ASN A 348 8.59 -23.82 7.17
C ASN A 348 8.61 -25.07 6.28
N ALA A 349 8.12 -24.98 5.05
CA ALA A 349 8.14 -26.09 4.10
C ALA A 349 8.66 -25.68 2.72
N THR A 350 9.44 -26.55 2.09
CA THR A 350 9.89 -26.41 0.70
C THR A 350 9.68 -27.69 -0.10
N ASP A 351 9.36 -27.55 -1.39
CA ASP A 351 9.27 -28.66 -2.34
C ASP A 351 10.64 -29.18 -2.81
N ARG A 352 11.72 -28.43 -2.54
CA ARG A 352 13.08 -28.87 -2.84
C ARG A 352 13.53 -29.98 -1.90
N SER A 353 14.11 -31.04 -2.44
CA SER A 353 14.71 -32.14 -1.68
C SER A 353 16.22 -31.91 -1.39
N GLY A 354 16.70 -32.41 -0.24
CA GLY A 354 18.12 -32.49 0.12
C GLY A 354 18.71 -31.31 0.90
N ASP A 355 19.87 -31.54 1.54
CA ASP A 355 20.64 -30.55 2.31
C ASP A 355 21.87 -30.07 1.53
N ALA A 356 22.03 -28.74 1.45
CA ALA A 356 23.22 -28.02 1.90
C ALA A 356 23.13 -26.54 1.46
N LEU A 357 22.86 -25.68 2.43
CA LEU A 357 23.09 -24.24 2.31
C LEU A 357 24.59 -23.98 2.45
N ALA A 358 25.37 -24.25 1.40
CA ALA A 358 26.71 -23.70 1.30
C ALA A 358 26.60 -22.18 1.00
N GLY A 359 27.38 -21.37 1.71
CA GLY A 359 27.51 -19.92 1.48
C GLY A 359 26.70 -19.04 2.44
N ASN A 360 26.20 -17.91 1.94
CA ASN A 360 25.56 -16.85 2.72
C ASN A 360 24.05 -17.10 2.93
N ALA A 361 23.65 -18.26 3.43
CA ALA A 361 22.23 -18.59 3.60
C ALA A 361 21.91 -19.08 5.01
N LEU A 362 20.64 -18.96 5.40
CA LEU A 362 20.13 -19.39 6.70
C LEU A 362 19.26 -20.65 6.54
N ASP A 363 19.47 -21.66 7.37
CA ASP A 363 18.65 -22.86 7.35
C ASP A 363 17.33 -22.65 8.08
N LEU A 364 16.26 -22.48 7.29
CA LEU A 364 14.89 -22.34 7.81
C LEU A 364 14.24 -23.68 8.20
N PHE A 365 14.91 -24.80 7.93
CA PHE A 365 14.35 -26.13 8.02
C PHE A 365 14.95 -27.00 9.12
N ALA A 366 16.13 -26.61 9.65
CA ALA A 366 16.81 -27.29 10.75
C ALA A 366 15.93 -27.56 11.99
N SER A 367 14.93 -26.71 12.26
CA SER A 367 14.02 -26.82 13.41
C SER A 367 12.57 -27.01 12.96
N ASN A 368 12.08 -28.26 12.97
CA ASN A 368 10.70 -28.62 12.61
C ASN A 368 10.26 -28.18 11.19
N GLY A 369 11.21 -27.92 10.29
CA GLY A 369 10.90 -27.65 8.89
C GLY A 369 10.68 -28.93 8.08
N LYS A 370 10.14 -28.77 6.87
CA LYS A 370 9.89 -29.87 5.94
C LYS A 370 10.54 -29.56 4.59
N THR A 371 11.31 -30.49 4.06
CA THR A 371 11.88 -30.43 2.71
C THR A 371 11.26 -31.51 1.83
N GLY A 372 11.31 -31.34 0.51
CA GLY A 372 10.75 -32.29 -0.46
C GLY A 372 9.22 -32.46 -0.37
N VAL A 373 8.48 -31.45 0.11
CA VAL A 373 7.02 -31.55 0.20
C VAL A 373 6.35 -31.39 -1.17
N ALA A 374 5.29 -32.14 -1.46
CA ALA A 374 4.47 -31.88 -2.64
C ALA A 374 3.65 -30.59 -2.44
N ALA A 375 4.03 -29.51 -3.12
CA ALA A 375 3.37 -28.21 -3.06
C ALA A 375 2.38 -28.02 -4.23
N GLU A 376 1.42 -28.94 -4.38
CA GLU A 376 0.38 -28.83 -5.40
C GLU A 376 -0.67 -27.78 -5.00
N PHE A 377 -0.99 -26.86 -5.92
CA PHE A 377 -1.98 -25.81 -5.70
C PHE A 377 -3.28 -26.11 -6.45
N ALA A 378 -4.41 -25.80 -5.81
CA ALA A 378 -5.73 -25.88 -6.44
C ALA A 378 -5.87 -24.94 -7.65
N SER A 379 -5.20 -23.78 -7.59
CA SER A 379 -5.06 -22.86 -8.71
C SER A 379 -3.78 -22.05 -8.56
N VAL A 380 -3.10 -21.79 -9.68
CA VAL A 380 -2.00 -20.83 -9.78
C VAL A 380 -2.44 -19.53 -10.44
N GLU A 381 -3.73 -19.39 -10.76
CA GLU A 381 -4.25 -18.20 -11.44
C GLU A 381 -4.57 -17.06 -10.46
N PRO A 382 -3.92 -15.87 -10.59
CA PRO A 382 -4.04 -14.79 -9.61
C PRO A 382 -5.41 -14.10 -9.52
N SER A 383 -6.33 -14.41 -10.43
CA SER A 383 -7.72 -13.93 -10.38
C SER A 383 -8.64 -14.87 -9.60
N GLY A 384 -8.21 -16.10 -9.30
CA GLY A 384 -9.05 -17.12 -8.70
C GLY A 384 -9.15 -17.03 -7.17
N PRO A 385 -10.30 -17.41 -6.58
CA PRO A 385 -10.47 -17.43 -5.11
C PRO A 385 -9.60 -18.50 -4.42
N THR A 386 -9.11 -19.48 -5.17
CA THR A 386 -8.23 -20.56 -4.71
C THR A 386 -6.77 -20.34 -5.10
N PHE A 387 -6.41 -19.11 -5.49
CA PHE A 387 -5.04 -18.75 -5.89
C PHE A 387 -4.02 -19.11 -4.80
N LEU A 388 -3.10 -20.01 -5.14
CA LEU A 388 -2.07 -20.60 -4.27
C LEU A 388 -2.63 -21.25 -3.00
N LYS A 389 -3.85 -21.78 -3.07
CA LYS A 389 -4.40 -22.67 -2.05
C LYS A 389 -3.74 -24.06 -2.17
N PRO A 390 -2.95 -24.51 -1.18
CA PRO A 390 -2.30 -25.81 -1.23
C PRO A 390 -3.31 -26.96 -1.11
N GLY A 391 -3.12 -28.06 -1.84
CA GLY A 391 -3.98 -29.26 -1.74
C GLY A 391 -3.52 -30.29 -0.71
N ALA A 392 -2.25 -30.23 -0.27
CA ALA A 392 -1.62 -31.30 0.49
C ALA A 392 -1.92 -31.26 2.01
N ALA A 393 -2.38 -32.39 2.57
CA ALA A 393 -2.53 -32.58 4.02
C ALA A 393 -1.19 -32.49 4.79
N ALA A 394 -0.06 -32.67 4.10
CA ALA A 394 1.29 -32.57 4.65
C ALA A 394 1.65 -31.14 5.11
N LEU A 395 0.91 -30.11 4.69
CA LEU A 395 1.13 -28.70 5.02
C LEU A 395 0.39 -28.25 6.30
N LYS A 396 0.11 -29.19 7.21
CA LYS A 396 -0.35 -28.90 8.58
C LYS A 396 0.83 -28.53 9.49
N ALA A 397 0.56 -27.64 10.44
CA ALA A 397 1.48 -27.25 11.51
C ALA A 397 0.73 -27.19 12.87
N PRO A 398 1.43 -27.34 14.01
CA PRO A 398 0.82 -27.13 15.33
C PRO A 398 0.21 -25.73 15.46
N GLN A 399 -0.87 -25.64 16.25
CA GLN A 399 -1.47 -24.36 16.57
C GLN A 399 -0.61 -23.62 17.60
N ALA A 400 0.00 -22.50 17.19
CA ALA A 400 0.53 -21.53 18.15
C ALA A 400 -0.65 -20.73 18.74
N PRO A 401 -0.56 -20.21 19.98
CA PRO A 401 -1.56 -19.29 20.52
C PRO A 401 -1.82 -18.12 19.55
N GLY A 402 -3.04 -17.98 19.05
CA GLY A 402 -3.42 -16.96 18.07
C GLY A 402 -2.94 -17.18 16.62
N GLY A 403 -2.26 -18.30 16.33
CA GLY A 403 -1.73 -18.61 15.00
C GLY A 403 -2.49 -19.71 14.26
N ASP A 404 -2.31 -19.77 12.94
CA ASP A 404 -2.96 -20.76 12.08
C ASP A 404 -2.32 -22.16 12.20
N LYS A 405 -3.10 -23.20 11.84
CA LYS A 405 -2.74 -24.63 11.87
C LYS A 405 -2.13 -25.17 10.56
N PHE A 406 -1.72 -24.27 9.67
CA PHE A 406 -1.25 -24.64 8.34
C PHE A 406 0.02 -23.87 7.97
N ILE A 407 0.69 -24.34 6.92
CA ILE A 407 1.87 -23.75 6.31
C ILE A 407 1.45 -23.10 4.99
N GLY A 408 1.95 -21.89 4.72
CA GLY A 408 1.58 -21.08 3.56
C GLY A 408 0.51 -20.03 3.86
N ALA A 409 0.16 -19.25 2.84
CA ALA A 409 -0.72 -18.09 2.91
C ALA A 409 -2.21 -18.42 3.03
N VAL A 410 -2.63 -19.52 2.44
CA VAL A 410 -4.03 -19.94 2.36
C VAL A 410 -4.15 -21.31 3.01
N SER A 411 -5.21 -21.52 3.79
CA SER A 411 -5.49 -22.83 4.40
C SER A 411 -5.76 -23.89 3.32
N PRO A 412 -5.25 -25.13 3.48
CA PRO A 412 -5.59 -26.25 2.60
C PRO A 412 -7.08 -26.53 2.42
#